data_AF-X1FYC2-F1
#
_entry.id   AF-X1FYC2-F1
#
_cell.length_a   1.000
_cell.length_b   1.000
_cell.length_c   1.000
_cell.angle_alpha   90.00
_cell.angle_beta   90.00
_cell.angle_gamma   90.00
#
_symmetry.space_group_name_H-M   'P 1'
#
loop_
_entity.id
_entity.type
_entity.pdbx_description
1 polymer ?
#
loop_
_entity_poly.entity_id
_entity_poly.type
_entity_poly.pdbx_seq_one_letter_code
_entity_poly.pdbx_strand_id
1 'polypeptide(L)'
;SRDEETGAMIVDENRCIGCRMCLVACPFGGLSLHTEKHVVIKCDLCGGDPACVKYCPVKAIEYIKADKVGLTRKRAGAEKLSKLFSLVSKEVS
;
A
#
# COMPACT_ATOMS: atom_id res chain seq x y z
N SER A 1 0.56 10.25 -14.79
CA SER A 1 0.75 11.41 -13.88
C SER A 1 0.81 10.91 -12.45
N ARG A 2 1.26 11.73 -11.50
CA ARG A 2 1.11 11.43 -10.07
C ARG A 2 -0.19 12.04 -9.58
N ASP A 3 -0.96 11.30 -8.80
CA ASP A 3 -2.07 11.80 -8.02
C ASP A 3 -1.53 12.37 -6.70
N GLU A 4 -1.81 13.64 -6.42
CA GLU A 4 -1.21 14.37 -5.29
C GLU A 4 -1.83 13.97 -3.93
N GLU A 5 -3.08 13.51 -3.91
CA GLU A 5 -3.76 13.14 -2.67
C GLU A 5 -3.33 11.76 -2.19
N THR A 6 -3.32 10.78 -3.10
CA THR A 6 -3.04 9.37 -2.80
C THR A 6 -1.56 9.02 -3.01
N GLY A 7 -0.83 9.83 -3.78
CA GLY A 7 0.53 9.54 -4.24
C GLY A 7 0.59 8.49 -5.35
N ALA A 8 -0.55 7.99 -5.84
CA ALA A 8 -0.59 6.97 -6.88
C ALA A 8 -0.04 7.51 -8.21
N MET A 9 0.77 6.72 -8.89
CA MET A 9 1.04 6.98 -10.31
C MET A 9 -0.18 6.49 -11.12
N ILE A 10 -0.76 7.33 -11.96
CA ILE A 10 -1.95 7.06 -12.77
C ILE A 10 -1.59 7.04 -14.26
N VAL A 11 -2.15 6.08 -14.98
CA VAL A 11 -2.09 6.03 -16.45
C VAL A 11 -3.34 6.73 -16.98
N ASP A 12 -3.15 7.74 -17.82
CA ASP A 12 -4.25 8.40 -18.52
C ASP A 12 -4.60 7.57 -19.77
N GLU A 13 -5.76 6.92 -19.76
CA GLU A 13 -6.22 6.06 -20.86
C GLU A 13 -6.33 6.84 -22.18
N ASN A 14 -6.70 8.13 -22.16
CA ASN A 14 -6.86 8.93 -23.39
C ASN A 14 -5.53 9.30 -24.05
N ARG A 15 -4.44 9.30 -23.26
CA ARG A 15 -3.09 9.59 -23.75
C ARG A 15 -2.27 8.33 -23.97
N CYS A 16 -2.75 7.19 -23.50
CA CYS A 16 -2.06 5.91 -23.63
C CYS A 16 -2.20 5.38 -25.06
N ILE A 17 -1.10 5.34 -25.80
CA ILE A 17 -1.06 4.79 -27.17
C ILE A 17 -0.69 3.30 -27.22
N GLY A 18 -0.63 2.62 -26.07
CA GLY A 18 -0.32 1.19 -26.03
C GLY A 18 1.11 0.80 -26.45
N CYS A 19 2.07 1.72 -26.42
CA CYS A 19 3.45 1.49 -26.89
C CYS A 19 4.27 0.51 -26.03
N ARG A 20 3.78 0.15 -24.84
CA ARG A 20 4.39 -0.81 -23.89
C ARG A 20 5.77 -0.43 -23.33
N MET A 21 6.30 0.75 -23.65
CA MET A 21 7.58 1.21 -23.12
C MET A 21 7.62 1.26 -21.59
N CYS A 22 6.50 1.60 -20.94
CA CYS A 22 6.40 1.62 -19.49
C CYS A 22 6.45 0.22 -18.84
N LEU A 23 6.07 -0.85 -19.57
CA LEU A 23 6.21 -2.21 -19.06
C LEU A 23 7.68 -2.60 -18.98
N VAL A 24 8.47 -2.26 -20.00
CA VAL A 24 9.92 -2.53 -20.04
C VAL A 24 10.68 -1.66 -19.04
N ALA A 25 10.26 -0.39 -18.88
CA ALA A 25 10.91 0.54 -17.98
C ALA A 25 10.71 0.22 -16.49
N CYS A 26 9.66 -0.52 -16.11
CA CYS A 26 9.37 -0.81 -14.72
C CYS A 26 10.18 -2.01 -14.21
N PRO A 27 11.11 -1.82 -13.25
CA PRO A 27 11.93 -2.92 -12.74
C PRO A 27 11.12 -3.91 -11.88
N PHE A 28 9.92 -3.53 -11.45
CA PHE A 28 9.07 -4.34 -10.57
C PHE A 28 7.99 -5.12 -11.30
N GLY A 29 7.84 -4.93 -12.62
CA GLY A 29 6.80 -5.60 -13.40
C GLY A 29 5.36 -5.28 -12.98
N GLY A 30 5.14 -4.12 -12.34
CA GLY A 30 3.83 -3.75 -11.75
C GLY A 30 2.77 -3.25 -12.74
N LEU A 31 2.97 -3.45 -14.05
CA LEU A 31 2.07 -2.99 -15.11
C LEU A 31 1.63 -4.17 -15.97
N SER A 32 0.40 -4.10 -16.48
CA SER A 32 -0.18 -5.09 -17.39
C SER A 32 -0.85 -4.38 -18.55
N LEU A 33 -1.12 -5.10 -19.63
CA LEU A 33 -1.84 -4.54 -20.77
C LEU A 33 -3.28 -5.04 -20.79
N HIS A 34 -4.23 -4.13 -20.95
CA HIS A 34 -5.60 -4.49 -21.27
C HIS A 34 -5.65 -5.07 -22.70
N THR A 35 -6.11 -6.30 -22.84
CA THR A 35 -6.09 -7.03 -24.12
C THR A 35 -6.97 -6.37 -25.19
N GLU A 36 -8.15 -5.90 -24.81
CA GLU A 36 -9.12 -5.28 -25.74
C GLU A 36 -8.85 -3.79 -26.00
N LYS A 37 -8.69 -2.98 -24.94
CA LYS A 37 -8.49 -1.54 -25.05
C LYS A 37 -7.09 -1.14 -25.50
N HIS A 38 -6.13 -2.06 -25.47
CA HIS A 38 -4.70 -1.81 -25.72
C HIS A 38 -4.08 -0.70 -24.86
N VAL A 39 -4.68 -0.41 -23.70
CA VAL A 39 -4.15 0.52 -22.71
C VAL A 39 -3.41 -0.22 -21.61
N VAL A 40 -2.42 0.46 -21.01
CA VAL A 40 -1.67 -0.10 -19.88
C VAL A 40 -2.46 0.11 -18.59
N ILE A 41 -2.61 -0.97 -17.84
CA ILE A 41 -3.24 -1.00 -16.51
C ILE A 41 -2.14 -1.09 -15.46
N LYS A 42 -2.28 -0.32 -14.39
CA LYS A 42 -1.53 -0.52 -13.16
C LYS A 42 -2.40 -0.24 -11.94
N CYS A 43 -1.94 -0.66 -10.76
CA CYS A 43 -2.57 -0.30 -9.50
C CYS A 43 -2.62 1.23 -9.31
N ASP A 44 -3.83 1.77 -9.18
CA ASP A 44 -4.17 3.17 -8.96
C ASP A 44 -4.43 3.49 -7.48
N LEU A 45 -4.13 2.55 -6.58
CA LEU A 45 -4.48 2.59 -5.16
C LEU A 45 -5.99 2.70 -4.88
N CYS A 46 -6.85 2.34 -5.85
CA CYS A 46 -8.30 2.46 -5.75
C CYS A 46 -8.75 3.84 -5.26
N GLY A 47 -8.11 4.91 -5.75
CA GLY A 47 -8.43 6.29 -5.32
C GLY A 47 -8.15 6.58 -3.84
N GLY A 48 -7.24 5.83 -3.21
CA GLY A 48 -6.91 5.98 -1.79
C GLY A 48 -7.74 5.10 -0.85
N ASP A 49 -8.59 4.23 -1.40
CA ASP A 49 -9.38 3.27 -0.63
C ASP A 49 -9.16 1.82 -1.12
N PRO A 50 -7.99 1.20 -0.85
CA PRO A 50 -7.61 -0.05 -1.48
C PRO A 50 -8.50 -1.23 -1.11
N ALA A 51 -9.20 -1.78 -2.11
CA ALA A 51 -10.09 -2.93 -1.93
C ALA A 51 -9.34 -4.17 -1.43
N CYS A 52 -8.09 -4.37 -1.88
CA CYS A 52 -7.26 -5.51 -1.45
C CYS A 52 -6.98 -5.48 0.06
N VAL A 53 -6.80 -4.30 0.66
CA VAL A 53 -6.58 -4.13 2.11
C VAL A 53 -7.83 -4.49 2.89
N LYS A 54 -9.00 -4.05 2.41
CA LYS A 54 -10.30 -4.38 3.04
C LYS A 54 -10.62 -5.87 2.96
N TYR A 55 -10.30 -6.50 1.84
CA TYR A 55 -10.63 -7.89 1.60
C TYR A 55 -9.75 -8.86 2.39
N CYS A 56 -8.53 -8.47 2.78
CA CYS A 56 -7.57 -9.37 3.42
C CYS A 56 -8.00 -9.77 4.84
N PRO A 57 -8.45 -11.02 5.08
CA PRO A 57 -9.00 -11.42 6.38
C PRO A 57 -7.91 -11.53 7.45
N VAL A 58 -6.69 -11.90 7.04
CA VAL A 58 -5.53 -12.07 7.93
C VAL A 58 -4.77 -10.76 8.19
N LYS A 59 -5.20 -9.65 7.59
CA LYS A 59 -4.55 -8.33 7.72
C LYS A 59 -3.06 -8.34 7.38
N ALA A 60 -2.68 -9.07 6.33
CA ALA A 60 -1.30 -9.13 5.86
C ALA A 60 -0.82 -7.82 5.22
N ILE A 61 -1.75 -6.99 4.75
CA ILE A 61 -1.50 -5.70 4.12
C ILE A 61 -2.33 -4.62 4.81
N GLU A 62 -1.76 -3.43 4.94
CA GLU A 62 -2.37 -2.27 5.59
C GLU A 62 -2.09 -1.01 4.76
N TYR A 63 -3.06 -0.12 4.65
CA TYR A 63 -2.91 1.16 3.97
C TYR A 63 -2.74 2.29 4.99
N ILE A 64 -1.49 2.73 5.15
CA ILE A 64 -1.10 3.80 6.08
C ILE A 64 -0.12 4.74 5.40
N LYS A 65 -0.10 6.01 5.82
CA LYS A 65 0.87 6.97 5.29
C LYS A 65 2.31 6.56 5.66
N ALA A 66 3.22 6.71 4.69
CA ALA A 66 4.60 6.25 4.80
C ALA A 66 5.35 6.85 6.01
N ASP A 67 5.07 8.11 6.34
CA ASP A 67 5.64 8.83 7.49
C ASP A 67 5.20 8.25 8.84
N LYS A 68 4.02 7.62 8.90
CA LYS A 68 3.43 7.10 10.14
C LYS A 68 3.84 5.67 10.47
N VAL A 69 4.43 4.93 9.53
CA VAL A 69 4.77 3.50 9.72
C VAL A 69 5.70 3.29 10.93
N GLY A 70 6.78 4.08 11.00
CA GLY A 70 7.77 3.96 12.08
C GLY A 70 7.19 4.31 13.45
N LEU A 71 6.42 5.39 13.53
CA LEU A 71 5.79 5.84 14.77
C LEU A 71 4.76 4.82 15.29
N THR A 72 3.92 4.30 14.39
CA THR A 72 2.88 3.32 14.74
C THR A 72 3.50 2.04 15.29
N ARG A 73 4.55 1.52 14.64
CA ARG A 73 5.27 0.33 15.12
C ARG A 73 5.95 0.57 16.48
N LYS A 74 6.58 1.74 16.68
CA LYS A 74 7.21 2.10 17.96
C LYS A 74 6.18 2.16 19.09
N ARG A 75 5.01 2.78 18.85
CA ARG A 75 3.91 2.83 19.84
C ARG A 75 3.39 1.44 20.18
N ALA A 76 3.10 0.61 19.18
CA ALA A 76 2.63 -0.76 19.41
C ALA A 76 3.63 -1.60 20.23
N GLY A 77 4.94 -1.41 20.01
CA GLY A 77 5.98 -2.02 20.83
C GLY A 77 5.98 -1.53 22.28
N ALA A 78 5.88 -0.20 22.47
CA ALA A 78 5.83 0.41 23.80
C ALA A 78 4.59 -0.04 24.61
N GLU A 79 3.42 -0.15 23.97
CA GLU A 79 2.20 -0.64 24.62
C GLU A 79 2.31 -2.10 25.04
N LYS A 80 2.87 -2.98 24.19
CA LYS A 80 3.13 -4.37 24.53
C LYS A 80 4.08 -4.48 25.73
N LEU A 81 5.14 -3.68 25.72
CA LEU A 81 6.12 -3.65 26.82
C LEU A 81 5.49 -3.14 28.12
N SER A 82 4.67 -2.08 28.05
CA SER A 82 3.92 -1.55 29.20
C SER A 82 2.98 -2.61 29.79
N LYS A 83 2.23 -3.33 28.96
CA LYS A 83 1.40 -4.45 29.40
C LYS A 83 2.22 -5.55 30.04
N LEU A 84 3.34 -5.94 29.43
CA LEU A 84 4.23 -6.96 30.00
C LEU A 84 4.75 -6.55 31.38
N PHE A 85 5.23 -5.31 31.54
CA PHE A 85 5.67 -4.79 32.84
C PHE A 85 4.56 -4.81 33.90
N SER A 86 3.31 -4.53 33.50
CA SER A 86 2.16 -4.59 34.42
C SER A 86 1.80 -6.02 34.85
N LEU A 87 2.05 -7.02 33.99
CA LEU A 87 1.83 -8.43 34.31
C LEU A 87 2.94 -8.95 35.24
N VAL A 88 4.20 -8.67 34.92
CA VAL A 88 5.35 -9.06 35.76
C VAL A 88 5.25 -8.40 37.14
N SER A 89 4.83 -7.14 37.24
CA SER A 89 4.64 -6.48 38.55
C SER A 89 3.53 -7.13 39.39
N LYS A 90 2.55 -7.79 38.78
CA LYS A 90 1.50 -8.53 39.49
C LYS A 90 1.94 -9.92 39.94
N GLU A 91 2.92 -10.52 39.27
CA GLU A 91 3.45 -11.85 39.62
C GLU A 91 4.55 -11.81 40.68
N VAL A 92 5.20 -10.65 40.88
CA VAL A 92 6.31 -10.45 41.84
C VAL A 92 5.85 -9.81 43.17
N SER A 93 4.54 -9.53 43.32
CA SER A 93 3.91 -9.08 44.57
C SER A 93 3.05 -10.17 45.20
#